data_AF-A0A090SKG6-F1
#
_entry.id   AF-A0A090SKG6-F1
#
_cell.length_a   1.000
_cell.length_b   1.000
_cell.length_c   1.000
_cell.angle_alpha   90.00
_cell.angle_beta   90.00
_cell.angle_gamma   90.00
#
_symmetry.space_group_name_H-M   'P 1'
#
loop_
_entity.id
_entity.type
_entity.pdbx_description
1 polymer ?
#
loop_
_entity_poly.entity_id
_entity_poly.type
_entity_poly.pdbx_seq_one_letter_code
_entity_poly.pdbx_strand_id
1 'polypeptide(L)'
;MRLYELGIEIDRSGKLTLDRSTFEEASFTFDVEQILAGEQGLFSSIEARLDIYLDSSSGTLNRRLETLESEKSRVDDALDSLETRYQTYYNRYLSQFTQLNALDSELSAVSVLFTV
;
A
#
# COMPACT_ATOMS: atom_id res chain seq x y z
N MET A 1 3.75 -14.37 37.33
CA MET A 1 3.90 -12.95 37.73
C MET A 1 3.16 -12.11 36.71
N ARG A 2 2.37 -11.14 37.15
CA ARG A 2 1.51 -10.31 36.27
C ARG A 2 2.00 -8.86 36.32
N LEU A 3 1.89 -8.14 35.20
CA LEU A 3 2.39 -6.75 35.07
C LEU A 3 1.86 -5.76 36.13
N TYR A 4 0.64 -5.98 36.62
CA TYR A 4 0.08 -5.14 37.70
C TYR A 4 0.87 -5.27 39.01
N GLU A 5 1.54 -6.40 39.26
CA GLU A 5 2.35 -6.63 40.47
C GLU A 5 3.64 -5.82 40.44
N LEU A 6 4.03 -5.31 39.27
CA LEU A 6 5.16 -4.40 39.06
C LEU A 6 4.71 -2.93 39.02
N GLY A 7 3.43 -2.63 39.25
CA GLY A 7 2.89 -1.27 39.10
C GLY A 7 2.72 -0.82 37.65
N ILE A 8 2.74 -1.75 36.69
CA ILE A 8 2.52 -1.46 35.26
C ILE A 8 1.10 -1.85 34.88
N GLU A 9 0.29 -0.85 34.50
CA GLU A 9 -1.08 -1.04 34.03
C GLU A 9 -1.18 -0.74 32.52
N ILE A 10 -1.90 -1.59 31.80
CA ILE A 10 -2.24 -1.40 30.39
C ILE A 10 -3.74 -1.18 30.31
N ASP A 11 -4.15 0.02 29.89
CA ASP A 11 -5.57 0.30 29.69
C ASP A 11 -6.12 -0.38 28.43
N ARG A 12 -7.45 -0.32 28.23
CA ARG A 12 -8.11 -0.91 27.05
C ARG A 12 -7.70 -0.27 25.72
N SER A 13 -7.10 0.91 25.76
CA SER A 13 -6.56 1.61 24.59
C SER A 13 -5.09 1.25 24.31
N GLY A 14 -4.46 0.46 25.19
CA GLY A 14 -3.05 0.11 25.09
C GLY A 14 -2.10 1.13 25.73
N LYS A 15 -2.62 2.12 26.48
CA LYS A 15 -1.79 3.07 27.21
C LYS A 15 -1.15 2.39 28.41
N LEU A 16 0.17 2.47 28.47
CA LEU A 16 0.96 2.06 29.62
C LEU A 16 0.97 3.18 30.67
N THR A 17 0.56 2.84 31.89
CA THR A 17 0.62 3.73 33.04
C THR A 17 1.49 3.06 34.11
N LEU A 18 2.43 3.83 34.66
CA LEU A 18 3.35 3.35 35.71
C LEU A 18 2.97 4.00 37.04
N ASP A 19 2.59 3.17 38.01
CA ASP A 19 2.49 3.57 39.40
C ASP A 19 3.88 3.47 40.05
N ARG A 20 4.46 4.63 40.34
CA ARG A 20 5.81 4.73 40.90
C ARG A 20 5.92 4.10 42.29
N SER A 21 4.92 4.24 43.16
CA SER A 21 4.99 3.66 44.51
C SER A 21 5.00 2.15 44.48
N THR A 22 4.10 1.55 43.68
CA THR A 22 4.00 0.11 43.52
C THR A 22 5.25 -0.46 42.82
N PHE A 23 5.80 0.26 41.85
CA PHE A 23 7.03 -0.12 41.16
C PHE A 23 8.26 -0.10 42.09
N GLU A 24 8.41 0.94 42.92
CA GLU A 24 9.50 1.02 43.91
C GLU A 24 9.42 -0.11 44.92
N GLU A 25 8.24 -0.43 45.47
CA GLU A 25 8.03 -1.56 46.37
C GLU A 25 8.37 -2.92 45.70
N ALA A 26 7.94 -3.10 44.46
CA ALA A 26 8.25 -4.30 43.69
C ALA A 26 9.76 -4.45 43.42
N SER A 27 10.48 -3.34 43.23
CA SER A 27 11.94 -3.33 43.01
C SER A 27 12.75 -3.79 44.21
N PHE A 28 12.21 -3.72 45.43
CA PHE A 28 12.87 -4.28 46.61
C PHE A 28 12.66 -5.79 46.76
N THR A 29 11.65 -6.34 46.09
CA THR A 29 11.24 -7.74 46.23
C THR A 29 11.67 -8.60 45.03
N PHE A 30 11.75 -8.00 43.85
CA PHE A 30 12.01 -8.70 42.59
C PHE A 30 13.09 -8.03 41.76
N ASP A 31 13.76 -8.83 40.93
CA ASP A 31 14.66 -8.32 39.90
C ASP A 31 13.84 -7.78 38.72
N VAL A 32 13.44 -6.51 38.83
CA VAL A 32 12.60 -5.83 37.84
C VAL A 32 13.34 -5.66 36.51
N GLU A 33 14.66 -5.51 36.54
CA GLU A 33 15.49 -5.42 35.34
C GLU A 33 15.45 -6.74 34.57
N GLN A 34 15.62 -7.87 35.24
CA GLN A 34 15.51 -9.18 34.59
C GLN A 34 14.11 -9.45 34.04
N ILE A 35 13.05 -9.00 34.72
CA ILE A 35 11.66 -9.21 34.26
C ILE A 35 11.32 -8.34 33.04
N LEU A 36 11.83 -7.11 32.98
CA LEU A 36 11.53 -6.19 31.87
C LEU A 36 12.49 -6.38 30.69
N ALA A 37 13.79 -6.33 30.95
CA ALA A 37 14.87 -6.25 29.96
C ALA A 37 15.71 -7.53 29.88
N GLY A 38 15.43 -8.56 30.67
CA GLY A 38 16.08 -9.85 30.53
C GLY A 38 15.78 -10.53 29.19
N GLU A 39 16.53 -11.58 28.87
CA GLU A 39 16.43 -12.31 27.59
C GLU A 39 15.04 -12.89 27.31
N GLN A 40 14.30 -13.24 28.36
CA GLN A 40 12.87 -13.64 28.29
C GLN A 40 11.94 -12.60 28.93
N GLY A 41 12.42 -11.36 29.02
CA GLY A 41 11.70 -10.25 29.60
C GLY A 41 10.56 -9.76 28.71
N LEU A 42 9.79 -8.83 29.27
CA LEU A 42 8.67 -8.19 28.59
C LEU A 42 9.08 -7.55 27.26
N PHE A 43 10.17 -6.78 27.25
CA PHE A 43 10.59 -6.03 26.07
C PHE A 43 11.02 -6.95 24.93
N SER A 44 11.80 -7.99 25.23
CA SER A 44 12.19 -9.00 24.23
C SER A 44 10.98 -9.73 23.65
N SER A 45 9.95 -10.00 24.47
CA SER A 45 8.69 -10.60 23.99
C SER A 45 7.88 -9.66 23.10
N ILE A 46 7.89 -8.35 23.39
CA ILE A 46 7.25 -7.33 22.54
C ILE A 46 8.01 -7.18 21.24
N GLU A 47 9.34 -7.09 21.30
CA GLU A 47 10.23 -6.99 20.14
C GLU A 47 10.02 -8.19 19.20
N ALA A 48 10.06 -9.43 19.71
CA ALA A 48 9.80 -10.63 18.91
C ALA A 48 8.42 -10.64 18.22
N ARG A 49 7.40 -10.04 18.85
CA ARG A 49 6.08 -9.91 18.24
C ARG A 49 6.04 -8.82 17.18
N LEU A 50 6.68 -7.68 17.44
CA LEU A 50 6.77 -6.57 16.50
C LEU A 50 7.58 -6.96 15.26
N ASP A 51 8.64 -7.76 15.43
CA ASP A 51 9.53 -8.21 14.36
C ASP A 51 8.78 -9.00 13.27
N ILE A 52 7.81 -9.84 13.64
CA ILE A 52 6.94 -10.56 12.67
C ILE A 52 6.23 -9.60 11.69
N TYR A 53 5.95 -8.37 12.13
CA TYR A 53 5.29 -7.37 11.31
C TYR A 53 6.28 -6.40 10.65
N LEU A 54 7.28 -5.95 11.41
CA LEU A 54 8.18 -4.85 11.06
C LEU A 54 9.50 -5.31 10.42
N ASP A 55 9.81 -6.61 10.44
CA ASP A 55 11.05 -7.13 9.86
C ASP A 55 11.18 -6.68 8.40
N SER A 56 12.32 -6.06 8.10
CA SER A 56 12.58 -5.37 6.84
C SER A 56 12.54 -6.29 5.62
N SER A 57 12.72 -7.60 5.81
CA SER A 57 12.89 -8.59 4.74
C SER A 57 11.72 -9.58 4.61
N SER A 58 11.10 -9.93 5.73
CA SER A 58 10.15 -11.04 5.87
C SER A 58 8.88 -10.63 6.62
N GLY A 59 8.88 -9.42 7.17
CA GLY A 59 7.76 -8.82 7.88
C GLY A 59 6.50 -8.83 7.02
N THR A 60 5.37 -9.11 7.66
CA THR A 60 4.07 -9.16 6.98
C THR A 60 3.68 -7.81 6.36
N LEU A 61 4.13 -6.68 6.93
CA LEU A 61 3.86 -5.35 6.38
C LEU A 61 4.63 -5.11 5.10
N ASN A 62 5.92 -5.47 5.03
CA ASN A 62 6.72 -5.33 3.82
C ASN A 62 6.17 -6.18 2.69
N ARG A 63 5.79 -7.44 2.96
CA ARG A 63 5.13 -8.28 1.94
C ARG A 63 3.83 -7.69 1.40
N ARG A 64 3.04 -7.04 2.27
CA ARG A 64 1.83 -6.32 1.84
C ARG A 64 2.19 -5.11 0.99
N LEU A 65 3.22 -4.36 1.37
CA LEU A 65 3.71 -3.21 0.60
C LEU A 65 4.17 -3.65 -0.81
N GLU A 66 5.01 -4.68 -0.90
CA GLU A 66 5.49 -5.24 -2.17
C GLU A 66 4.33 -5.71 -3.07
N THR A 67 3.31 -6.34 -2.47
CA THR A 67 2.11 -6.78 -3.22
C THR A 67 1.36 -5.57 -3.77
N LEU A 68 1.14 -4.53 -2.96
CA LEU A 68 0.47 -3.31 -3.37
C LEU A 68 1.26 -2.55 -4.45
N GLU A 69 2.59 -2.51 -4.34
CA GLU A 69 3.45 -1.91 -5.37
C GLU A 69 3.37 -2.68 -6.69
N SER A 70 3.35 -4.01 -6.65
CA SER A 70 3.17 -4.84 -7.84
C SER A 70 1.80 -4.65 -8.48
N GLU A 71 0.74 -4.60 -7.67
CA GLU A 71 -0.62 -4.31 -8.16
C GLU A 71 -0.70 -2.92 -8.79
N LYS A 72 -0.09 -1.91 -8.16
CA LYS A 72 0.00 -0.56 -8.72
C LYS A 72 0.71 -0.57 -10.07
N SER A 73 1.87 -1.22 -10.18
CA SER A 73 2.62 -1.31 -11.45
C SER A 73 1.78 -1.93 -12.57
N ARG A 74 1.03 -3.00 -12.27
CA ARG A 74 0.14 -3.64 -13.26
C ARG A 74 -0.99 -2.73 -13.72
N VAL A 75 -1.53 -1.91 -12.81
CA VAL A 75 -2.56 -0.93 -13.14
C VAL A 75 -1.98 0.16 -14.04
N ASP A 76 -0.78 0.65 -13.74
CA ASP A 76 -0.08 1.65 -14.56
C ASP A 76 0.18 1.10 -15.97
N ASP A 77 0.70 -0.13 -16.11
CA ASP A 77 0.92 -0.78 -17.41
C ASP A 77 -0.38 -0.95 -18.22
N ALA A 78 -1.49 -1.28 -17.54
CA ALA A 78 -2.79 -1.41 -18.18
C ALA A 78 -3.33 -0.05 -18.68
N LEU A 79 -3.06 1.03 -17.95
CA LEU A 79 -3.42 2.39 -18.32
C LEU A 79 -2.65 2.84 -19.56
N ASP A 80 -1.33 2.62 -19.59
CA ASP A 80 -0.47 2.95 -20.73
C ASP A 80 -0.89 2.18 -22.00
N SER A 81 -1.23 0.90 -21.83
CA SER A 81 -1.78 0.09 -22.92
C SER A 81 -3.12 0.63 -23.43
N LEU A 82 -4.01 1.04 -22.52
CA LEU A 82 -5.29 1.64 -22.87
C LEU A 82 -5.12 2.95 -23.64
N GLU A 83 -4.21 3.82 -23.20
CA GLU A 83 -3.90 5.07 -23.88
C GLU A 83 -3.36 4.82 -25.30
N THR A 84 -2.43 3.89 -25.45
CA THR A 84 -1.89 3.50 -26.76
C THR A 84 -2.98 3.02 -27.71
N ARG A 85 -3.91 2.19 -27.20
CA ARG A 85 -5.07 1.71 -27.98
C ARG A 85 -5.98 2.86 -28.38
N TYR A 86 -6.26 3.79 -27.45
CA TYR A 86 -7.07 4.97 -27.73
C TYR A 86 -6.47 5.82 -28.85
N GLN A 87 -5.17 6.15 -28.76
CA GLN A 87 -4.46 6.92 -29.79
C GLN A 87 -4.48 6.21 -31.14
N THR A 88 -4.29 4.89 -31.16
CA THR A 88 -4.35 4.07 -32.39
C THR A 88 -5.72 4.15 -33.05
N TYR A 89 -6.79 3.95 -32.28
CA TYR A 89 -8.15 4.03 -32.79
C TYR A 89 -8.49 5.44 -33.26
N TYR A 90 -8.12 6.46 -32.49
CA TYR A 90 -8.34 7.85 -32.86
C TYR A 90 -7.69 8.18 -34.21
N ASN A 91 -6.40 7.87 -34.38
CA ASN A 91 -5.69 8.11 -35.64
C ASN A 91 -6.30 7.35 -36.81
N ARG A 92 -6.73 6.10 -36.59
CA ARG A 92 -7.41 5.30 -37.60
C ARG A 92 -8.75 5.92 -38.02
N TYR A 93 -9.56 6.38 -37.06
CA TYR A 93 -10.84 7.03 -37.37
C TYR A 93 -10.64 8.38 -38.05
N LEU A 94 -9.64 9.17 -37.64
CA LEU A 94 -9.28 10.41 -38.31
C LEU A 94 -8.88 10.18 -39.77
N SER A 95 -8.05 9.16 -40.03
CA SER A 95 -7.66 8.81 -41.40
C SER A 95 -8.87 8.38 -42.25
N GLN A 96 -9.73 7.52 -41.72
CA GLN A 96 -10.95 7.09 -42.42
C GLN A 96 -11.88 8.27 -42.70
N PHE A 97 -12.05 9.19 -41.76
CA PHE A 97 -12.85 10.40 -41.96
C PHE A 97 -12.29 11.28 -43.08
N THR A 98 -10.97 11.51 -43.09
CA THR A 98 -10.33 12.27 -44.17
C THR A 98 -10.48 11.59 -45.52
N GLN A 99 -10.36 10.26 -45.59
CA GLN A 99 -10.58 9.50 -46.82
C GLN A 99 -12.03 9.59 -47.31
N LEU A 100 -13.01 9.50 -46.39
CA LEU A 100 -14.42 9.66 -46.73
C LEU A 100 -14.72 11.07 -47.28
N ASN A 101 -14.15 12.11 -46.68
CA ASN A 101 -14.32 13.48 -47.20
C ASN A 101 -13.68 13.66 -48.58
N ALA A 102 -12.52 13.05 -48.82
CA ALA A 102 -11.88 13.09 -50.15
C ALA A 102 -12.74 12.38 -51.21
N LEU A 103 -13.30 11.22 -50.86
CA LEU A 103 -14.21 10.47 -51.74
C LEU A 103 -15.50 11.26 -52.03
N ASP A 104 -16.09 11.92 -51.03
CA ASP A 104 -17.30 12.73 -51.20
C ASP A 104 -17.07 13.93 -52.14
N SER A 105 -15.90 14.56 -52.05
CA SER A 105 -15.47 15.61 -52.98
C SER A 105 -15.32 15.10 -54.42
N GLU A 106 -14.71 13.92 -54.60
CA GLU A 106 -14.57 13.28 -55.90
C GLU A 106 -15.92 12.89 -56.51
N LEU A 107 -16.80 12.27 -55.73
CA LEU A 107 -18.16 11.91 -56.15
C LEU A 107 -18.98 13.16 -56.54
N SER A 108 -18.87 14.24 -55.77
CA SER A 108 -19.52 15.51 -56.08
C SER A 108 -19.02 16.12 -57.40
N ALA A 109 -17.70 16.13 -57.64
CA ALA A 109 -17.11 16.63 -58.88
C ALA A 109 -17.57 15.81 -60.11
N VAL A 110 -17.64 14.49 -59.97
CA VAL A 110 -18.13 13.58 -61.00
C VAL A 110 -19.64 13.78 -61.26
N SER A 111 -20.45 13.95 -60.22
CA SER A 111 -21.88 14.22 -60.36
C SER A 111 -22.14 15.50 -61.16
N VAL A 112 -21.38 16.58 -60.91
CA VAL A 112 -21.52 17.85 -61.64
C VAL A 112 -21.25 17.68 -63.13
N LEU A 113 -20.24 16.87 -63.49
CA LEU A 113 -19.90 16.53 -64.88
C LEU A 113 -21.02 15.78 -65.62
N PHE A 114 -21.89 15.08 -64.90
CA PHE A 114 -23.03 14.35 -65.48
C PHE A 114 -24.36 15.11 -65.42
N THR A 115 -24.39 16.27 -64.77
CA THR A 115 -25.59 17.14 -64.68
C THR A 115 -25.55 18.37 -65.59
N VAL A 116 -24.50 18.51 -66.41
CA VAL A 116 -24.40 19.48 -67.53
C VAL A 116 -24.66 18.75 -68.83
#